data_AF-A0A5M6C8G5-F1
#
_entry.id   AF-A0A5M6C8G5-F1
#
_cell.length_a   1.000
_cell.length_b   1.000
_cell.length_c   1.000
_cell.angle_alpha   90.00
_cell.angle_beta   90.00
_cell.angle_gamma   90.00
#
_symmetry.space_group_name_H-M   'P 1'
#
loop_
_entity.id
_entity.type
_entity.pdbx_description
1 polymer ?
#
loop_
_entity_poly.entity_id
_entity_poly.type
_entity_poly.pdbx_seq_one_letter_code
_entity_poly.pdbx_strand_id
1 'polypeptide(L)'
;MSYFDVSSPSSSSAVFSPETRQRRFSSGTPEIAPQYALSPEYTHLVEEEGMKAVIAQKIAKLQDSLPQLSHSKLRQARADITYLLSIYQGEDTMIAQCRAGGVFSAPA
;
A
#
# COMPACT_ATOMS: atom_id res chain seq x y z
N MET A 1 10.64 -52.05 57.32
CA MET A 1 11.88 -51.52 56.75
C MET A 1 11.61 -50.13 56.17
N SER A 2 12.24 -49.11 56.72
CA SER A 2 12.39 -47.76 56.14
C SER A 2 13.31 -47.82 54.92
N TYR A 3 13.18 -46.89 53.96
CA TYR A 3 14.29 -46.10 53.38
C TYR A 3 13.82 -45.11 52.28
N PHE A 4 14.16 -43.82 52.51
CA PHE A 4 14.51 -42.70 51.60
C PHE A 4 13.52 -42.28 50.49
N ASP A 5 13.48 -41.04 49.98
CA ASP A 5 13.84 -39.66 50.37
C ASP A 5 13.52 -38.77 49.15
N VAL A 6 13.24 -37.49 49.39
CA VAL A 6 13.33 -36.33 48.48
C VAL A 6 12.62 -36.37 47.11
N SER A 7 11.66 -35.44 46.94
CA SER A 7 11.78 -34.31 45.99
C SER A 7 10.51 -33.45 46.02
N SER A 8 10.61 -32.25 46.61
CA SER A 8 9.78 -31.14 46.15
C SER A 8 10.34 -30.66 44.81
N PRO A 9 9.49 -30.33 43.83
CA PRO A 9 9.48 -28.93 43.45
C PRO A 9 8.10 -28.39 43.04
N SER A 10 8.06 -27.05 43.02
CA SER A 10 7.20 -26.21 42.20
C SER A 10 5.74 -26.03 42.61
N SER A 11 5.54 -24.95 43.38
CA SER A 11 4.62 -23.88 42.97
C SER A 11 4.54 -23.76 41.45
N SER A 12 3.36 -24.01 40.89
CA SER A 12 2.76 -23.35 39.71
C SER A 12 1.64 -24.28 39.24
N SER A 13 0.39 -23.88 39.35
CA SER A 13 -0.10 -22.85 38.47
C SER A 13 -1.33 -22.23 39.12
N ALA A 14 -1.20 -20.95 39.48
CA ALA A 14 -2.35 -20.07 39.53
C ALA A 14 -3.15 -20.28 38.26
N VAL A 15 -4.46 -20.46 38.43
CA VAL A 15 -5.45 -20.54 37.36
C VAL A 15 -5.46 -19.18 36.67
N PHE A 16 -4.49 -18.93 35.80
CA PHE A 16 -4.56 -17.84 34.85
C PHE A 16 -5.51 -18.30 33.77
N SER A 17 -6.79 -17.99 33.99
CA SER A 17 -7.75 -17.85 32.89
C SER A 17 -7.06 -17.04 31.79
N PRO A 18 -6.81 -17.60 30.60
CA PRO A 18 -6.51 -16.74 29.48
C PRO A 18 -7.82 -16.00 29.20
N GLU A 19 -7.97 -14.81 29.79
CA GLU A 19 -8.75 -13.75 29.14
C GLU A 19 -8.11 -13.61 27.77
N THR A 20 -8.71 -14.34 26.83
CA THR A 20 -8.43 -14.25 25.43
C THR A 20 -8.89 -12.84 25.12
N ARG A 21 -7.96 -11.89 25.26
CA ARG A 21 -8.07 -10.54 24.78
C ARG A 21 -8.13 -10.70 23.27
N GLN A 22 -9.33 -11.06 22.80
CA GLN A 22 -9.73 -11.04 21.42
C GLN A 22 -9.44 -9.61 21.00
N ARG A 23 -8.27 -9.41 20.40
CA ARG A 23 -8.05 -8.28 19.52
C ARG A 23 -9.18 -8.44 18.53
N ARG A 24 -10.24 -7.66 18.74
CA ARG A 24 -11.23 -7.36 17.71
C ARG A 24 -10.39 -6.76 16.59
N PHE A 25 -9.93 -7.59 15.67
CA PHE A 25 -9.70 -7.15 14.32
C PHE A 25 -11.08 -6.66 13.92
N SER A 26 -11.28 -5.35 13.96
CA SER A 26 -12.44 -4.74 13.36
C SER A 26 -12.49 -5.35 11.97
N SER A 27 -13.49 -6.19 11.73
CA SER A 27 -13.95 -6.53 10.40
C SER A 27 -14.56 -5.26 9.83
N GLY A 28 -13.74 -4.22 9.65
CA GLY A 28 -13.99 -3.29 8.59
C GLY A 28 -13.97 -4.16 7.36
N THR A 29 -15.11 -4.23 6.67
CA THR A 29 -15.11 -4.39 5.21
C THR A 29 -13.79 -3.85 4.68
N PRO A 30 -12.98 -4.60 3.89
CA PRO A 30 -11.81 -4.00 3.27
C PRO A 30 -12.35 -2.75 2.58
N GLU A 31 -12.07 -1.60 3.18
CA GLU A 31 -12.46 -0.33 2.62
C GLU A 31 -11.69 -0.37 1.33
N ILE A 32 -12.42 -0.59 0.22
CA ILE A 32 -11.82 -0.68 -1.10
C ILE A 32 -11.11 0.66 -1.20
N ALA A 33 -9.80 0.64 -0.95
CA ALA A 33 -9.03 1.86 -0.79
C ALA A 33 -9.35 2.68 -2.04
N PRO A 34 -9.76 3.96 -1.89
CA PRO A 34 -10.25 4.73 -3.02
C PRO A 34 -9.22 4.59 -4.13
N GLN A 35 -9.63 3.93 -5.22
CA GLN A 35 -8.71 3.65 -6.32
C GLN A 35 -8.17 5.00 -6.77
N TYR A 36 -6.85 5.08 -6.89
CA TYR A 36 -6.23 6.32 -7.34
C TYR A 36 -6.82 6.70 -8.69
N ALA A 37 -7.48 7.86 -8.72
CA ALA A 37 -8.05 8.40 -9.94
C ALA A 37 -6.93 9.02 -10.76
N LEU A 38 -6.51 8.29 -11.80
CA LEU A 38 -5.58 8.80 -12.79
C LEU A 38 -6.17 10.06 -13.43
N SER A 39 -5.33 11.06 -13.70
CA SER A 39 -5.81 12.24 -14.42
C SER A 39 -6.40 11.84 -15.79
N PRO A 40 -7.56 12.42 -16.19
CA PRO A 40 -8.34 11.96 -17.34
C PRO A 40 -7.58 12.05 -18.67
N GLU A 41 -6.61 12.95 -18.73
CA GLU A 41 -5.68 13.13 -19.85
C GLU A 41 -4.70 11.95 -20.04
N TYR A 42 -4.69 10.98 -19.12
CA TYR A 42 -3.84 9.79 -19.18
C TYR A 42 -4.63 8.48 -19.19
N THR A 43 -5.91 8.48 -18.83
CA THR A 43 -6.75 7.27 -18.75
C THR A 43 -6.74 6.48 -20.06
N HIS A 44 -6.93 7.17 -21.18
CA HIS A 44 -6.93 6.57 -22.52
C HIS A 44 -5.57 5.95 -22.90
N LEU A 45 -4.46 6.46 -22.37
CA LEU A 45 -3.13 5.93 -22.67
C LEU A 45 -2.89 4.56 -22.03
N VAL A 46 -3.63 4.25 -20.97
CA VAL A 46 -3.51 3.00 -20.21
C VAL A 46 -4.47 1.95 -20.74
N GLU A 47 -5.60 2.37 -21.29
CA GLU A 47 -6.62 1.50 -21.88
C GLU A 47 -6.22 0.97 -23.27
N GLU A 48 -5.45 1.74 -24.04
CA GLU A 48 -5.01 1.34 -25.38
C GLU A 48 -3.65 0.62 -25.36
N GLU A 49 -3.60 -0.60 -25.91
CA GLU A 49 -2.35 -1.31 -26.13
C GLU A 49 -1.47 -0.60 -27.17
N GLY A 50 -0.16 -0.51 -26.90
CA GLY A 50 0.82 0.13 -27.80
C GLY A 50 1.14 1.59 -27.48
N MET A 51 0.47 2.21 -26.50
CA MET A 51 0.72 3.60 -26.11
C MET A 51 1.99 3.80 -25.24
N LYS A 52 2.82 2.77 -25.03
CA LYS A 52 4.02 2.84 -24.17
C LYS A 52 4.97 3.99 -24.53
N ALA A 53 5.16 4.28 -25.81
CA ALA A 53 6.01 5.40 -26.25
C ALA A 53 5.43 6.76 -25.84
N VAL A 54 4.10 6.90 -25.92
CA VAL A 54 3.38 8.11 -25.51
C VAL A 54 3.41 8.26 -23.99
N ILE A 55 3.21 7.16 -23.26
CA ILE A 55 3.33 7.11 -21.80
C ILE A 55 4.71 7.61 -21.37
N ALA A 56 5.79 7.10 -21.97
CA ALA A 56 7.16 7.55 -21.67
C ALA A 56 7.36 9.06 -21.92
N GLN A 57 6.84 9.57 -23.04
CA GLN A 57 6.90 11.00 -23.36
C GLN A 57 6.10 11.85 -22.35
N LYS A 58 4.95 11.37 -21.90
CA LYS A 58 4.12 12.05 -20.91
C LYS A 58 4.77 12.05 -19.53
N ILE A 59 5.40 10.95 -19.12
CA ILE A 59 6.19 10.87 -17.88
C ILE A 59 7.29 11.92 -17.91
N ALA A 60 8.07 12.01 -18.99
CA ALA A 60 9.13 13.00 -19.12
C ALA A 60 8.60 14.43 -18.99
N LYS A 61 7.50 14.76 -19.69
CA LYS A 61 6.84 16.07 -19.58
C LYS A 61 6.34 16.37 -18.18
N LEU A 62 5.75 15.40 -17.49
CA LEU A 62 5.30 15.54 -16.12
C LEU A 62 6.49 15.82 -15.19
N GLN A 63 7.59 15.08 -15.33
CA GLN A 63 8.81 15.27 -14.56
C GLN A 63 9.42 16.66 -14.77
N ASP A 64 9.47 17.16 -16.00
CA ASP A 64 9.92 18.52 -16.33
C ASP A 64 9.01 19.60 -15.73
N SER A 65 7.72 19.31 -15.60
CA SER A 65 6.74 20.25 -15.03
C SER A 65 6.72 20.28 -13.50
N LEU A 66 7.18 19.21 -12.82
CA LEU A 66 7.18 19.10 -11.35
C LEU A 66 7.69 20.34 -10.60
N PRO A 67 8.84 20.97 -10.95
CA PRO A 67 9.35 22.13 -10.22
C PRO A 67 8.48 23.38 -10.33
N GLN A 68 7.56 23.43 -11.30
CA GLN A 68 6.67 24.58 -11.54
C GLN A 68 5.26 24.37 -10.93
N LEU A 69 4.97 23.19 -10.38
CA LEU A 69 3.66 22.85 -9.85
C LEU A 69 3.50 23.26 -8.38
N SER A 70 2.29 23.69 -8.02
CA SER A 70 1.91 23.92 -6.63
C SER A 70 1.84 22.61 -5.83
N HIS A 71 1.98 22.67 -4.51
CA HIS A 71 2.08 21.49 -3.64
C HIS A 71 0.96 20.44 -3.85
N SER A 72 -0.28 20.91 -4.04
CA SER A 72 -1.44 20.05 -4.33
C SER A 72 -1.32 19.36 -5.71
N LYS A 73 -0.85 20.08 -6.72
CA LYS A 73 -0.64 19.54 -8.07
C LYS A 73 0.59 18.64 -8.16
N LEU A 74 1.62 18.93 -7.36
CA LEU A 74 2.87 18.18 -7.30
C LEU A 74 2.60 16.76 -6.79
N ARG A 75 1.76 16.61 -5.76
CA ARG A 75 1.33 15.31 -5.24
C ARG A 75 0.59 14.49 -6.29
N GLN A 76 -0.39 15.10 -6.98
CA GLN A 76 -1.11 14.44 -8.08
C GLN A 76 -0.15 14.03 -9.20
N ALA A 77 0.71 14.95 -9.65
CA ALA A 77 1.68 14.67 -10.72
C ALA A 77 2.65 13.54 -10.36
N ARG A 78 3.11 13.46 -9.10
CA ARG A 78 3.95 12.34 -8.62
C ARG A 78 3.21 11.01 -8.66
N ALA A 79 1.95 11.00 -8.25
CA ALA A 79 1.13 9.80 -8.29
C ALA A 79 0.80 9.38 -9.73
N ASP A 80 0.50 10.33 -10.63
CA ASP A 80 0.32 10.08 -12.07
C ASP A 80 1.60 9.52 -12.71
N ILE A 81 2.77 10.11 -12.42
CA ILE A 81 4.07 9.59 -12.89
C ILE A 81 4.26 8.14 -12.42
N THR A 82 3.97 7.87 -11.15
CA THR A 82 4.13 6.53 -10.55
C THR A 82 3.22 5.52 -11.24
N TYR A 83 1.96 5.89 -11.46
CA TYR A 83 1.02 5.06 -12.18
C TYR A 83 1.50 4.75 -13.59
N LEU A 84 1.85 5.79 -14.35
CA LEU A 84 2.29 5.66 -15.73
C LEU A 84 3.59 4.85 -15.86
N LEU A 85 4.53 5.00 -14.91
CA LEU A 85 5.75 4.20 -14.83
C LEU A 85 5.46 2.72 -14.61
N SER A 86 4.49 2.39 -13.76
CA SER A 86 4.05 1.01 -13.52
C SER A 86 3.50 0.37 -14.80
N ILE A 87 2.61 1.07 -15.50
CA ILE A 87 2.07 0.59 -16.78
C ILE A 87 3.16 0.45 -17.84
N TYR A 88 4.07 1.42 -17.92
CA TYR A 88 5.20 1.38 -18.85
C TYR A 88 6.09 0.15 -18.63
N GLN A 89 6.36 -0.19 -17.36
CA GLN A 89 7.09 -1.39 -16.95
C GLN A 89 6.34 -2.70 -17.22
N GLY A 90 5.05 -2.63 -17.57
CA GLY A 90 4.21 -3.79 -17.80
C GLY A 90 3.59 -4.39 -16.54
N GLU A 91 3.48 -3.59 -15.46
CA GLU A 91 2.69 -3.98 -14.28
C GLU A 91 1.19 -3.87 -14.58
N ASP A 92 0.39 -4.68 -13.89
CA ASP A 92 -1.06 -4.60 -13.93
C ASP A 92 -1.58 -3.24 -13.43
N THR A 93 -2.71 -2.81 -13.99
CA THR A 93 -3.40 -1.57 -13.61
C THR A 93 -3.75 -1.52 -12.13
N MET A 94 -4.08 -2.66 -11.51
CA MET A 94 -4.32 -2.73 -10.05
C MET A 94 -3.06 -2.45 -9.23
N ILE A 95 -1.89 -2.93 -9.67
CA ILE A 95 -0.61 -2.67 -9.00
C ILE A 95 -0.25 -1.18 -9.16
N ALA A 96 -0.43 -0.65 -10.37
CA ALA A 96 -0.22 0.78 -10.66
C ALA A 96 -1.12 1.68 -9.79
N GLN A 97 -2.40 1.34 -9.63
CA GLN A 97 -3.34 2.05 -8.75
C GLN A 97 -2.88 2.03 -7.29
N CYS A 98 -2.48 0.86 -6.77
CA CYS A 98 -2.00 0.73 -5.39
C CYS A 98 -0.76 1.60 -5.14
N ARG A 99 0.21 1.56 -6.05
CA ARG A 99 1.44 2.37 -5.93
C ARG A 99 1.15 3.86 -6.00
N ALA A 100 0.36 4.29 -6.98
CA ALA A 100 -0.01 5.69 -7.16
C ALA A 100 -0.84 6.22 -5.98
N GLY A 101 -1.79 5.42 -5.48
CA GLY A 101 -2.60 5.75 -4.31
C GLY A 101 -1.76 5.92 -3.05
N GLY A 102 -0.72 5.10 -2.87
CA GLY A 102 0.26 5.26 -1.79
C GLY A 102 1.03 6.58 -1.88
N VAL A 103 1.47 6.96 -3.08
CA VAL A 103 2.17 8.24 -3.33
C VAL A 103 1.25 9.44 -3.11
N PHE A 104 -0.01 9.35 -3.54
CA PHE A 104 -0.99 10.42 -3.35
C PHE A 104 -1.39 10.59 -1.88
N SER A 105 -1.49 9.49 -1.14
CA SER A 105 -1.88 9.52 0.28
C SER A 105 -0.72 9.84 1.22
N ALA A 106 0.52 9.85 0.72
CA ALA A 106 1.70 10.14 1.51
C ALA A 106 1.63 11.58 2.10
N PRO A 107 1.95 11.76 3.39
CA PRO A 107 2.15 13.08 3.95
C PRO A 107 3.30 13.77 3.20
N ALA A 108 3.09 15.05 2.87
CA ALA A 108 4.03 15.84 2.08
C ALA A 108 5.20 16.36 2.92
#